data_AF-A0A323V178-F1
#
_entry.id   AF-A0A323V178-F1
#
_cell.length_a   1.000
_cell.length_b   1.000
_cell.length_c   1.000
_cell.angle_alpha   90.00
_cell.angle_beta   90.00
_cell.angle_gamma   90.00
#
_symmetry.space_group_name_H-M   'P 1'
#
loop_
_entity.id
_entity.type
_entity.pdbx_description
1 polymer ?
#
loop_
_entity_poly.entity_id
_entity_poly.type
_entity_poly.pdbx_seq_one_letter_code
_entity_poly.pdbx_strand_id
1 'polypeptide(L)'
;MMKIEKPLTGDFTAHLSSPNTSNGGIPLTSSIRALIFDLDGTLVDTLGGVVNAINCALMCRGLAPLTISEVADRVGEGGTALVEYALKNAGHEGDSQKDTQLQESYFQAYLSAK
;
A
#
# COMPACT_ATOMS: atom_id res chain seq x y z
N MET A 1 14.92 -2.34 -33.06
CA MET A 1 13.70 -3.13 -32.78
C MET A 1 14.15 -4.50 -32.26
N MET A 2 14.12 -4.74 -30.95
CA MET A 2 14.55 -6.01 -30.36
C MET A 2 13.36 -6.58 -29.58
N LYS A 3 12.74 -7.63 -30.12
CA LYS A 3 11.74 -8.42 -29.41
C LYS A 3 12.46 -9.35 -28.46
N ILE A 4 12.23 -9.20 -27.16
CA ILE A 4 12.67 -10.15 -26.15
C ILE A 4 11.44 -11.02 -25.83
N GLU A 5 11.29 -12.13 -26.54
CA GLU A 5 10.35 -13.18 -26.13
C GLU A 5 11.13 -14.21 -25.30
N LYS A 6 11.03 -14.10 -23.97
CA LYS A 6 11.43 -15.16 -23.05
C LYS A 6 10.16 -15.92 -22.65
N PRO A 7 10.08 -17.25 -22.79
CA PRO A 7 8.91 -17.99 -22.33
C PRO A 7 8.87 -17.96 -20.80
N LEU A 8 7.85 -17.33 -20.23
CA LEU A 8 7.47 -17.56 -18.84
C LEU A 8 6.94 -19.00 -18.74
N THR A 9 7.81 -19.93 -18.33
CA THR A 9 7.38 -21.27 -17.89
C THR A 9 7.93 -21.50 -16.49
N GLY A 10 7.32 -20.81 -15.52
CA GLY A 10 7.24 -21.29 -14.15
C GLY A 10 5.90 -22.01 -14.03
N ASP A 11 5.91 -23.33 -14.02
CA ASP A 11 4.70 -24.12 -13.75
C ASP A 11 4.37 -24.05 -12.26
N PHE A 12 3.49 -23.10 -11.89
CA PHE A 12 2.96 -22.97 -10.53
C PHE A 12 1.93 -24.05 -10.17
N THR A 13 1.58 -24.94 -11.11
CA THR A 13 0.51 -25.94 -10.92
C THR A 13 0.96 -27.17 -10.12
N ALA A 14 2.28 -27.37 -9.94
CA ALA A 14 2.83 -28.59 -9.32
C ALA A 14 2.52 -28.74 -7.82
N HIS A 15 2.19 -27.66 -7.09
CA HIS A 15 1.93 -27.72 -5.63
C HIS A 15 0.48 -27.38 -5.21
N LEU A 16 -0.37 -26.93 -6.13
CA LEU A 16 -1.80 -26.72 -5.86
C LEU A 16 -2.65 -27.98 -6.12
N SER A 17 -2.02 -29.03 -6.64
CA SER A 17 -2.67 -30.30 -6.97
C SER A 17 -2.68 -31.23 -5.76
N SER A 18 -3.54 -30.95 -4.78
CA SER A 18 -4.38 -31.94 -4.07
C SER A 18 -5.02 -31.31 -2.82
N PRO A 19 -6.25 -30.77 -2.91
CA PRO A 19 -7.08 -30.66 -1.72
C PRO A 19 -7.44 -32.09 -1.29
N ASN A 20 -7.13 -32.43 -0.05
CA ASN A 20 -7.64 -33.63 0.60
C ASN A 20 -9.19 -33.54 0.58
N THR A 21 -9.82 -34.21 -0.38
CA THR A 21 -11.25 -34.09 -0.67
C THR A 21 -12.06 -34.85 0.37
N SER A 22 -12.37 -34.17 1.47
CA SER A 22 -13.49 -34.57 2.34
C SER A 22 -14.40 -33.42 2.76
N ASN A 23 -14.18 -32.17 2.32
CA ASN A 23 -15.10 -31.06 2.62
C ASN A 23 -15.24 -30.07 1.45
N GLY A 24 -16.33 -30.18 0.69
CA GLY A 24 -17.09 -29.09 0.05
C GLY A 24 -16.43 -28.01 -0.83
N GLY A 25 -15.14 -28.06 -1.11
CA GLY A 25 -14.45 -27.05 -1.92
C GLY A 25 -14.76 -27.20 -3.41
N ILE A 26 -15.17 -26.10 -4.06
CA ILE A 26 -15.38 -26.04 -5.51
C ILE A 26 -14.03 -26.35 -6.20
N PRO A 27 -13.91 -27.40 -7.01
CA PRO A 27 -12.66 -27.69 -7.70
C PRO A 27 -12.36 -26.55 -8.68
N LEU A 28 -11.18 -25.95 -8.57
CA LEU A 28 -10.69 -24.97 -9.54
C LEU A 28 -10.35 -25.71 -10.84
N THR A 29 -11.26 -25.71 -11.80
CA THR A 29 -11.17 -26.47 -13.06
C THR A 29 -10.22 -25.85 -14.10
N SER A 30 -9.57 -24.73 -13.79
CA SER A 30 -8.66 -24.01 -14.68
C SER A 30 -7.29 -23.80 -14.04
N SER A 31 -6.22 -24.14 -14.77
CA SER A 31 -4.83 -23.85 -14.34
C SER A 31 -4.65 -22.35 -14.11
N ILE A 32 -4.16 -21.97 -12.92
CA ILE A 32 -3.81 -20.59 -12.58
C ILE A 32 -2.57 -20.21 -13.38
N ARG A 33 -2.71 -19.20 -14.25
CA ARG A 33 -1.64 -18.78 -15.17
C ARG A 33 -0.84 -17.58 -14.67
N ALA A 34 -1.40 -16.82 -13.72
CA ALA A 34 -0.77 -15.63 -13.13
C ALA A 34 -1.36 -15.31 -11.75
N LEU A 35 -0.58 -14.62 -10.94
CA LEU A 35 -0.95 -14.05 -9.65
C LEU A 35 -0.47 -12.59 -9.64
N ILE A 36 -1.31 -11.68 -9.15
CA ILE A 36 -0.95 -10.29 -8.89
C ILE A 36 -1.02 -10.11 -7.38
N PHE A 37 0.08 -9.65 -6.79
CA PHE A 37 0.14 -9.32 -5.38
C PHE A 37 0.15 -7.82 -5.24
N ASP A 38 -0.66 -7.32 -4.32
CA ASP A 38 -0.46 -5.99 -3.80
C ASP A 38 0.84 -5.94 -2.97
N LEU A 39 1.41 -4.75 -2.78
CA LEU A 39 2.62 -4.57 -1.97
C LEU A 39 2.26 -4.34 -0.51
N ASP A 40 1.50 -3.27 -0.26
CA ASP A 40 1.24 -2.73 1.07
C ASP A 40 0.29 -3.62 1.86
N GLY A 41 0.73 -4.10 3.03
CA GLY A 41 -0.07 -4.99 3.88
C GLY A 41 -0.25 -6.41 3.32
N THR A 42 0.22 -6.69 2.11
CA THR A 42 0.21 -8.05 1.51
C THR A 42 1.61 -8.67 1.52
N LEU A 43 2.59 -8.04 0.88
CA LEU A 43 3.96 -8.53 0.83
C LEU A 43 4.86 -7.88 1.87
N VAL A 44 4.55 -6.65 2.27
CA VAL A 44 5.33 -5.86 3.22
C VAL A 44 4.39 -5.21 4.22
N ASP A 45 4.72 -5.29 5.52
CA ASP A 45 4.04 -4.51 6.56
C ASP A 45 4.55 -3.06 6.52
N THR A 46 3.87 -2.24 5.72
CA THR A 46 4.23 -0.82 5.52
C THR A 46 3.54 0.13 6.48
N LEU A 47 2.57 -0.34 7.29
CA LEU A 47 1.72 0.53 8.12
C LEU A 47 2.53 1.38 9.10
N GLY A 48 3.47 0.77 9.82
CA GLY A 48 4.32 1.49 10.77
C GLY A 48 5.16 2.59 10.11
N GLY A 49 5.71 2.32 8.93
CA GLY A 49 6.48 3.28 8.15
C GLY A 49 5.63 4.45 7.66
N VAL A 50 4.43 4.17 7.14
CA VAL A 50 3.48 5.18 6.67
C VAL A 50 3.01 6.07 7.82
N VAL A 51 2.62 5.48 8.97
CA VAL A 51 2.24 6.22 10.18
C VAL A 51 3.36 7.14 10.65
N ASN A 52 4.60 6.64 10.70
CA ASN A 52 5.73 7.43 11.13
C ASN A 52 6.02 8.60 10.18
N ALA A 53 5.96 8.36 8.87
CA ALA A 53 6.21 9.38 7.86
C ALA A 53 5.17 10.51 7.90
N ILE A 54 3.87 10.17 7.93
CA ILE A 54 2.81 11.20 7.95
C ILE A 54 2.81 11.98 9.26
N ASN A 55 3.02 11.32 10.40
CA ASN A 55 3.08 11.99 11.68
C ASN A 55 4.32 12.89 11.81
N CYS A 56 5.46 12.48 11.27
CA CYS A 56 6.63 13.35 11.17
C CYS A 56 6.31 14.62 10.38
N ALA A 57 5.67 14.48 9.22
CA ALA A 57 5.29 15.61 8.37
C ALA A 57 4.27 16.57 9.03
N LEU A 58 3.30 16.02 9.79
CA LEU A 58 2.30 16.77 10.55
C LEU A 58 2.93 17.53 11.73
N MET A 59 3.73 16.83 12.55
CA MET A 59 4.34 17.42 13.74
C MET A 59 5.33 18.55 13.40
N CYS A 60 6.09 18.42 12.30
CA CYS A 60 6.96 19.48 11.81
C CYS A 60 6.21 20.78 11.45
N ARG A 61 4.89 20.72 11.29
CA ARG A 61 4.00 21.86 10.99
C ARG A 61 3.13 22.27 12.17
N GLY A 62 3.33 21.66 13.34
CA GLY A 62 2.51 21.92 14.53
C GLY A 62 1.09 21.36 14.44
N LEU A 63 0.83 20.40 13.53
CA LEU A 63 -0.45 19.71 13.42
C LEU A 63 -0.48 18.48 14.32
N ALA A 64 -1.68 18.10 14.76
CA ALA A 64 -1.88 16.91 15.57
C ALA A 64 -1.51 15.64 14.78
N PRO A 65 -0.79 14.68 15.38
CA PRO A 65 -0.51 13.40 14.74
C PRO A 65 -1.79 12.56 14.63
N LEU A 66 -1.81 11.65 13.65
CA LEU A 66 -2.82 10.63 13.48
C LEU A 66 -2.47 9.36 14.27
N THR A 67 -3.50 8.67 14.74
CA THR A 67 -3.38 7.32 15.31
C THR A 67 -3.11 6.27 14.23
N ILE A 68 -2.56 5.12 14.63
CA ILE A 68 -2.38 3.98 13.71
C ILE A 68 -3.70 3.58 13.06
N SER A 69 -4.80 3.58 13.83
CA SER A 69 -6.13 3.21 13.32
C SER A 69 -6.64 4.15 12.25
N GLU A 70 -6.39 5.46 12.38
CA GLU A 70 -6.81 6.47 11.37
C GLU A 70 -6.03 6.33 10.05
N VAL A 71 -4.82 5.76 10.10
CA VAL A 71 -3.96 5.54 8.93
C VAL A 71 -4.18 4.16 8.31
N ALA A 72 -4.46 3.13 9.14
CA ALA A 72 -4.56 1.74 8.70
C ALA A 72 -5.60 1.54 7.58
N ASP A 73 -6.77 2.16 7.71
CA ASP A 73 -7.85 2.05 6.72
C ASP A 73 -7.54 2.77 5.40
N ARG A 74 -6.42 3.49 5.32
CA ARG A 74 -6.02 4.32 4.15
C ARG A 74 -4.77 3.81 3.44
N VAL A 75 -4.12 2.80 4.00
CA VAL A 75 -3.01 2.13 3.32
C VAL A 75 -3.54 1.53 2.03
N GLY A 76 -2.84 1.76 0.92
CA GLY A 76 -3.26 1.36 -0.42
C GLY A 76 -4.10 2.40 -1.20
N GLU A 77 -4.62 3.45 -0.55
CA GLU A 77 -5.31 4.56 -1.26
C GLU A 77 -4.33 5.52 -1.97
N GLY A 78 -3.04 5.41 -1.63
CA GLY A 78 -1.96 6.25 -2.15
C GLY A 78 -1.61 7.44 -1.23
N GLY A 79 -0.38 7.93 -1.37
CA GLY A 79 0.16 8.98 -0.48
C GLY A 79 -0.61 10.31 -0.52
N THR A 80 -1.12 10.70 -1.69
CA THR A 80 -1.91 11.93 -1.85
C THR A 80 -3.22 11.86 -1.06
N ALA A 81 -3.95 10.74 -1.14
CA ALA A 81 -5.20 10.56 -0.41
C ALA A 81 -4.99 10.64 1.11
N LEU A 82 -3.88 10.09 1.61
CA LEU A 82 -3.52 10.18 3.03
C LEU A 82 -3.19 11.62 3.45
N VAL A 83 -2.48 12.38 2.62
CA VAL A 83 -2.15 13.80 2.87
C VAL A 83 -3.41 14.66 2.90
N GLU A 84 -4.30 14.50 1.92
CA GLU A 84 -5.59 15.19 1.86
C GLU A 84 -6.44 14.88 3.09
N TYR A 85 -6.51 13.62 3.49
CA TYR A 85 -7.19 13.21 4.72
C TYR A 85 -6.59 13.88 5.96
N ALA A 86 -5.26 13.88 6.09
CA ALA A 86 -4.58 14.44 7.24
C ALA A 86 -4.83 15.94 7.38
N LEU A 87 -4.82 16.69 6.27
CA LEU A 87 -5.13 18.12 6.26
C LEU A 87 -6.60 18.40 6.55
N LYS A 88 -7.50 17.57 6.01
CA LYS A 88 -8.92 17.64 6.36
C LYS A 88 -9.16 17.42 7.85
N ASN A 89 -8.52 16.40 8.44
CA ASN A 89 -8.61 16.12 9.87
C ASN A 89 -8.06 17.28 10.72
N ALA A 90 -7.06 18.00 10.21
CA ALA A 90 -6.48 19.18 10.84
C ALA A 90 -7.27 20.49 10.57
N GLY A 91 -8.39 20.45 9.83
CA GLY A 91 -9.18 21.65 9.51
C GLY A 91 -8.53 22.57 8.48
N HIS A 92 -7.76 22.00 7.55
CA HIS A 92 -7.01 22.71 6.51
C HIS A 92 -7.37 22.25 5.08
N GLU A 93 -8.57 21.70 4.89
CA GLU A 93 -9.04 21.24 3.57
C GLU A 93 -9.06 22.37 2.52
N GLY A 94 -8.65 22.05 1.30
CA GLY A 94 -8.71 22.96 0.14
C GLY A 94 -7.58 24.00 0.05
N ASP A 95 -6.56 23.94 0.91
CA ASP A 95 -5.37 24.78 0.83
C ASP A 95 -4.28 24.08 -0.01
N SER A 96 -4.26 24.34 -1.32
CA SER A 96 -3.32 23.70 -2.25
C SER A 96 -1.85 23.93 -1.90
N GLN A 97 -1.53 25.03 -1.21
CA GLN A 97 -0.17 25.30 -0.77
C GLN A 97 0.20 24.36 0.39
N LYS A 98 -0.70 24.17 1.36
CA LYS A 98 -0.50 23.20 2.45
C LYS A 98 -0.48 21.76 1.94
N ASP A 99 -1.33 21.41 0.98
CA ASP A 99 -1.34 20.09 0.34
C ASP A 99 0.06 19.78 -0.23
N THR A 100 0.57 20.67 -1.09
CA THR A 100 1.89 20.51 -1.72
C THR A 100 3.01 20.41 -0.69
N GLN A 101 2.97 21.26 0.35
CA GLN A 101 3.99 21.27 1.39
C GLN A 101 3.96 20.00 2.22
N LEU A 102 2.78 19.55 2.66
CA LEU A 102 2.66 18.34 3.47
C LEU A 102 3.03 17.10 2.64
N GLN A 103 2.62 17.05 1.37
CA GLN A 103 2.99 16.00 0.42
C GLN A 103 4.51 15.83 0.32
N GLU A 104 5.25 16.93 0.07
CA GLU A 104 6.70 16.88 -0.04
C GLU A 104 7.34 16.39 1.26
N SER A 105 6.89 16.90 2.40
CA SER A 105 7.45 16.50 3.70
C SER A 105 7.13 15.06 4.08
N TYR A 106 5.94 14.58 3.73
CA TYR A 106 5.56 13.19 3.89
C TYR A 106 6.48 12.29 3.05
N PHE A 107 6.70 12.65 1.78
CA PHE A 107 7.56 11.91 0.88
C PHE A 107 9.02 11.85 1.38
N GLN A 108 9.58 12.97 1.84
CA GLN A 108 10.93 13.00 2.41
C GLN A 108 11.03 12.17 3.71
N ALA A 109 10.02 12.24 4.58
CA ALA A 109 9.99 11.45 5.81
C ALA A 109 9.88 9.94 5.51
N TYR A 110 9.09 9.58 4.51
CA TYR A 110 8.94 8.20 4.05
C TYR A 110 10.25 7.62 3.49
N LEU A 111 10.99 8.38 2.68
CA LEU A 111 12.29 7.95 2.14
C LEU A 111 13.40 7.89 3.19
N SER A 112 13.26 8.64 4.28
CA SER A 112 14.24 8.69 5.36
C SER A 112 14.03 7.60 6.42
N ALA A 113 12.84 6.99 6.45
CA ALA A 113 12.54 5.86 7.31
C ALA A 113 13.32 4.62 6.81
N LYS A 114 14.29 4.16 7.61
CA LYS A 114 15.08 2.94 7.37
C LYS A 114 14.60 1.81 8.25
#